data_AF-A0ABD7LPI8-F1
#
_entry.id   AF-A0ABD7LPI8-F1
#
_cell.length_a   1.000
_cell.length_b   1.000
_cell.length_c   1.000
_cell.angle_alpha   90.00
_cell.angle_beta   90.00
_cell.angle_gamma   90.00
#
_symmetry.space_group_name_H-M   'P 1'
#
loop_
_entity.id
_entity.type
_entity.pdbx_description
1 polymer ?
#
loop_
_entity_poly.entity_id
_entity_poly.type
_entity_poly.pdbx_seq_one_letter_code
_entity_poly.pdbx_strand_id
1 'polypeptide(L)'
;MKITDDMLTEMEPIVSQWIRERGTCMAGASYAAALELAAYVAARRTTPDRDAIIEECAKVCEMERDALRKNEAVWDANPNLRPDEDYVSEWEASACRGEEYAAAIRALKTAPTSDQGEKS
;
A
#
# COMPACT_ATOMS: atom_id res chain seq x y z
N MET A 1 3.01 -12.09 -22.21
CA MET A 1 4.18 -11.28 -21.81
C MET A 1 3.66 -10.15 -20.93
N LYS A 2 4.09 -10.05 -19.67
CA LYS A 2 3.67 -8.97 -18.76
C LYS A 2 4.70 -7.84 -18.84
N ILE A 3 4.26 -6.62 -19.09
CA ILE A 3 5.11 -5.42 -19.06
C ILE A 3 5.28 -5.05 -17.57
N THR A 4 6.52 -4.92 -17.11
CA THR A 4 6.84 -4.53 -15.72
C THR A 4 6.98 -3.01 -15.60
N ASP A 5 6.90 -2.48 -14.38
CA ASP A 5 7.02 -1.04 -14.15
C ASP A 5 8.41 -0.49 -14.49
N ASP A 6 9.46 -1.32 -14.35
CA ASP A 6 10.81 -0.99 -14.82
C ASP A 6 10.84 -0.82 -16.34
N MET A 7 10.17 -1.72 -17.08
CA MET A 7 10.06 -1.62 -18.54
C MET A 7 9.26 -0.39 -18.98
N LEU A 8 8.24 0.02 -18.22
CA LEU A 8 7.48 1.25 -18.49
C LEU A 8 8.32 2.51 -18.23
N THR A 9 9.13 2.49 -17.16
CA THR A 9 10.02 3.60 -16.80
C THR A 9 11.11 3.79 -17.85
N GLU A 10 11.65 2.70 -18.40
CA GLU A 10 12.62 2.75 -19.51
C GLU A 10 11.98 3.20 -20.84
N MET A 11 10.74 2.80 -21.10
CA MET A 11 10.04 3.10 -22.36
C MET A 11 9.48 4.53 -22.42
N GLU A 12 9.12 5.13 -21.29
CA GLU A 12 8.50 6.46 -21.23
C GLU A 12 9.30 7.58 -21.95
N PRO A 13 10.62 7.77 -21.71
CA PRO A 13 11.36 8.82 -22.40
C PRO A 13 11.45 8.57 -23.92
N ILE A 14 11.51 7.32 -24.35
CA ILE A 14 11.56 6.91 -25.77
C ILE A 14 10.24 7.24 -26.45
N VAL A 15 9.11 6.85 -25.84
CA VAL A 15 7.77 7.15 -26.36
C VAL A 15 7.51 8.65 -26.37
N SER A 16 7.92 9.37 -25.33
CA SER A 16 7.78 10.83 -25.23
C SER A 16 8.60 11.58 -26.29
N GLN A 17 9.84 11.16 -26.54
CA GLN A 17 10.68 11.70 -27.59
C GLN A 17 10.09 11.41 -28.97
N TRP A 18 9.64 10.18 -29.19
CA TRP A 18 9.04 9.76 -30.46
C TRP A 18 7.74 10.50 -30.81
N ILE A 19 6.86 10.74 -29.83
CA ILE A 19 5.65 11.57 -30.00
C ILE A 19 6.04 13.01 -30.38
N ARG A 20 7.08 13.56 -29.73
CA ARG A 20 7.57 14.92 -29.97
C ARG A 20 8.18 15.08 -31.36
N GLU A 21 8.85 14.05 -31.87
CA GLU A 21 9.51 14.05 -33.19
C GLU A 21 8.57 13.69 -34.36
N ARG A 22 7.52 12.89 -34.13
CA ARG A 22 6.65 12.34 -35.19
C ARG A 22 5.17 12.71 -35.08
N GLY A 23 4.82 13.66 -34.22
CA GLY A 23 3.45 13.94 -33.76
C GLY A 23 2.34 14.12 -34.80
N THR A 24 2.66 14.31 -36.10
CA THR A 24 1.66 14.47 -37.17
C THR A 24 1.72 13.41 -38.28
N CYS A 25 2.72 12.53 -38.32
CA CYS A 25 2.88 11.51 -39.38
C CYS A 25 2.40 10.11 -38.97
N MET A 26 1.77 10.00 -37.80
CA MET A 26 1.23 8.76 -37.29
C MET A 26 -0.13 8.42 -37.92
N ALA A 27 -0.31 7.17 -38.32
CA ALA A 27 -1.65 6.64 -38.60
C ALA A 27 -2.51 6.79 -37.33
N GLY A 28 -3.77 7.20 -37.48
CA GLY A 28 -4.63 7.57 -36.35
C GLY A 28 -4.73 6.52 -35.24
N ALA A 29 -4.62 5.23 -35.58
CA ALA A 29 -4.60 4.13 -34.62
C ALA A 29 -3.34 4.11 -33.73
N SER A 30 -2.17 4.41 -34.29
CA SER A 30 -0.91 4.44 -33.55
C SER A 30 -0.85 5.62 -32.57
N TYR A 31 -1.46 6.75 -32.94
CA TYR A 31 -1.57 7.92 -32.07
C TYR A 31 -2.54 7.68 -30.90
N ALA A 32 -3.70 7.07 -31.18
CA ALA A 32 -4.66 6.71 -30.14
C ALA A 32 -4.07 5.74 -29.11
N ALA A 33 -3.38 4.69 -29.56
CA ALA A 33 -2.74 3.71 -28.68
C ALA A 33 -1.65 4.35 -27.78
N ALA A 34 -0.88 5.32 -28.30
CA ALA A 34 0.12 6.03 -27.52
C ALA A 34 -0.51 6.92 -26.42
N LEU A 35 -1.65 7.57 -26.72
CA LEU A 35 -2.40 8.36 -25.74
C LEU A 35 -3.03 7.47 -24.65
N GLU A 36 -3.59 6.32 -25.03
CA GLU A 36 -4.15 5.35 -24.08
C GLU A 36 -3.08 4.79 -23.13
N LEU A 37 -1.90 4.46 -23.67
CA LEU A 37 -0.78 4.01 -22.86
C LEU A 37 -0.29 5.11 -21.90
N ALA A 38 -0.18 6.35 -22.38
CA ALA A 38 0.22 7.48 -21.54
C ALA A 38 -0.79 7.73 -20.40
N ALA A 39 -2.09 7.66 -20.70
CA ALA A 39 -3.14 7.78 -19.69
C ALA A 39 -3.10 6.64 -18.66
N TYR A 40 -2.88 5.40 -19.11
CA TYR A 40 -2.73 4.23 -18.25
C TYR A 40 -1.51 4.35 -17.32
N VAL A 41 -0.36 4.77 -17.85
CA VAL A 41 0.86 5.00 -17.08
C VAL A 41 0.67 6.13 -16.06
N ALA A 42 0.02 7.24 -16.47
CA ALA A 42 -0.27 8.35 -15.56
C ALA A 42 -1.22 7.94 -14.42
N ALA A 43 -2.26 7.15 -14.71
CA ALA A 43 -3.21 6.66 -13.69
C ALA A 43 -2.57 5.70 -12.67
N ARG A 44 -1.59 4.88 -13.10
CA ARG A 44 -0.83 4.01 -12.18
C ARG A 44 0.14 4.78 -11.30
N ARG A 45 0.61 5.96 -11.72
CA ARG A 45 1.49 6.82 -10.89
C ARG A 45 0.78 7.45 -9.70
N THR A 46 -0.53 7.72 -9.81
CA THR A 46 -1.32 8.38 -8.76
C THR A 46 -1.99 7.42 -7.80
N THR A 47 -2.00 6.12 -8.11
CA THR A 47 -2.65 5.10 -7.29
C THR A 47 -1.57 4.26 -6.65
N PRO A 48 -1.29 4.39 -5.34
CA PRO A 48 -0.31 3.54 -4.67
C PRO A 48 -0.69 2.07 -4.88
N ASP A 49 0.33 1.24 -5.12
CA ASP A 49 0.13 -0.19 -5.29
C ASP A 49 -0.66 -0.77 -4.11
N ARG A 50 -1.55 -1.73 -4.38
CA ARG A 50 -2.44 -2.31 -3.37
C ARG A 50 -1.64 -2.85 -2.17
N ASP A 51 -0.48 -3.47 -2.40
CA ASP A 51 0.34 -4.01 -1.33
C ASP A 51 1.02 -2.90 -0.53
N ALA A 52 1.33 -1.76 -1.17
CA ALA A 52 1.83 -0.57 -0.47
C ALA A 52 0.75 0.03 0.45
N ILE A 53 -0.50 0.12 -0.02
CA ILE A 53 -1.63 0.56 0.81
C ILE A 53 -1.82 -0.38 2.01
N ILE A 54 -1.81 -1.69 1.76
CA ILE A 54 -1.93 -2.70 2.82
C ILE A 54 -0.82 -2.57 3.85
N GLU A 55 0.43 -2.34 3.41
CA GLU A 55 1.55 -2.18 4.32
C GLU A 55 1.43 -0.91 5.18
N GLU A 56 1.05 0.22 4.60
CA GLU A 56 0.84 1.45 5.35
C GLU A 56 -0.30 1.30 6.38
N CYS A 57 -1.39 0.61 6.03
CA CYS A 57 -2.45 0.29 6.98
C CYS A 57 -1.96 -0.59 8.14
N ALA A 58 -1.13 -1.59 7.87
CA ALA A 58 -0.58 -2.47 8.91
C ALA A 58 0.35 -1.70 9.87
N LYS A 59 1.18 -0.79 9.34
CA LYS A 59 2.08 0.06 10.15
C LYS A 59 1.34 0.95 11.13
N VAL A 60 0.16 1.46 10.77
CA VAL A 60 -0.66 2.26 11.70
C VAL A 60 -1.03 1.43 12.94
N CYS A 61 -1.42 0.16 12.76
CA CYS A 61 -1.72 -0.72 13.89
C CYS A 61 -0.48 -1.01 14.77
N GLU A 62 0.70 -1.14 14.16
CA GLU A 62 1.96 -1.31 14.89
C GLU A 62 2.36 -0.05 15.66
N MET A 63 2.16 1.14 15.07
CA MET A 63 2.43 2.42 15.72
C MET A 63 1.57 2.61 16.97
N GLU A 64 0.28 2.28 16.90
CA GLU A 64 -0.63 2.35 18.06
C GLU A 64 -0.20 1.36 19.16
N ARG A 65 0.13 0.12 18.79
CA ARG A 65 0.70 -0.87 19.73
C ARG A 65 1.98 -0.35 20.40
N ASP A 66 2.89 0.23 19.63
CA ASP A 66 4.16 0.74 20.15
C ASP A 66 3.96 1.98 21.02
N ALA A 67 2.97 2.82 20.72
CA ALA A 67 2.56 3.93 21.57
C ALA A 67 2.01 3.44 22.90
N LEU A 68 1.19 2.39 22.88
CA LEU A 68 0.74 1.74 24.10
C LEU A 68 1.95 1.22 24.89
N ARG A 69 2.83 0.40 24.30
CA ARG A 69 3.98 -0.22 25.00
C ARG A 69 4.92 0.79 25.67
N LYS A 70 4.97 2.04 25.20
CA LYS A 70 5.70 3.10 25.89
C LYS A 70 5.14 3.42 27.28
N ASN A 71 3.83 3.27 27.48
CA ASN A 71 3.20 3.46 28.79
C ASN A 71 3.64 2.38 29.79
N GLU A 72 3.78 1.14 29.33
CA GLU A 72 4.31 0.03 30.14
C GLU A 72 5.71 0.34 30.66
N ALA A 73 6.60 0.82 29.79
CA ALA A 73 7.95 1.24 30.20
C ALA A 73 7.94 2.38 31.23
N VAL A 74 6.94 3.27 31.19
CA VAL A 74 6.76 4.33 32.20
C VAL A 74 6.31 3.74 33.53
N TRP A 75 5.40 2.77 33.53
CA TRP A 75 4.93 2.08 34.73
C TRP A 75 6.02 1.23 35.37
N ASP A 76 6.84 0.56 34.57
CA ASP A 76 8.00 -0.20 35.06
C ASP A 76 9.03 0.70 35.74
N ALA A 77 9.31 1.88 35.15
CA ALA A 77 10.21 2.86 35.71
C ALA A 77 9.63 3.57 36.95
N ASN A 78 8.31 3.68 37.05
CA ASN A 78 7.62 4.32 38.17
C ASN A 78 6.35 3.55 38.57
N PRO A 79 6.49 2.51 39.41
CA PRO A 79 5.37 1.64 39.80
C PRO A 79 4.21 2.37 40.49
N ASN A 80 4.46 3.54 41.10
CA ASN A 80 3.42 4.34 41.74
C ASN A 80 2.47 5.01 40.74
N LEU A 81 2.84 5.06 39.46
CA LEU A 81 1.99 5.56 38.37
C LEU A 81 1.24 4.43 37.66
N ARG A 82 1.50 3.16 38.01
CA ARG A 82 0.82 2.02 37.40
C ARG A 82 -0.66 2.06 37.81
N PRO A 83 -1.60 2.02 36.84
CA PRO A 83 -3.03 1.89 37.12
C PRO A 83 -3.37 0.58 37.84
N ASP A 84 -4.64 0.42 38.23
CA ASP A 84 -5.13 -0.86 38.73
C ASP A 84 -5.06 -1.97 37.67
N GLU A 85 -5.15 -3.21 38.13
CA GLU A 85 -4.94 -4.39 37.29
C GLU A 85 -6.04 -4.57 36.24
N ASP A 86 -7.27 -4.11 36.51
CA ASP A 86 -8.37 -4.17 35.55
C ASP A 86 -8.06 -3.28 34.34
N TYR A 87 -7.57 -2.05 34.59
CA TYR A 87 -7.13 -1.16 33.53
C TYR A 87 -5.93 -1.73 32.74
N VAL A 88 -4.94 -2.29 33.43
CA VAL A 88 -3.75 -2.87 32.77
C VAL A 88 -4.15 -4.03 31.85
N SER A 89 -5.07 -4.89 32.29
CA SER A 89 -5.59 -6.01 31.49
C SER A 89 -6.31 -5.54 30.21
N GLU A 90 -7.19 -4.52 30.31
CA GLU A 90 -7.85 -3.94 29.14
C GLU A 90 -6.87 -3.27 28.16
N TRP A 91 -5.85 -2.62 28.73
CA TRP A 91 -4.78 -1.98 27.97
C TRP A 91 -3.91 -3.02 27.23
N GLU A 92 -3.48 -4.09 27.89
CA GLU A 92 -2.71 -5.19 27.29
C GLU A 92 -3.49 -5.86 26.16
N ALA A 93 -4.78 -6.13 26.37
CA ALA A 93 -5.66 -6.66 25.34
C ALA A 93 -5.75 -5.73 24.12
N SER A 94 -5.71 -4.41 24.33
CA SER A 94 -5.71 -3.41 23.26
C SER A 94 -4.39 -3.39 22.49
N ALA A 95 -3.25 -3.50 23.18
CA ALA A 95 -1.94 -3.59 22.54
C ALA A 95 -1.81 -4.89 21.71
N CYS A 96 -2.24 -6.03 22.23
CA CYS A 96 -2.25 -7.32 21.53
C CYS A 96 -3.09 -7.28 20.24
N ARG A 97 -4.27 -6.63 20.29
CA ARG A 97 -5.13 -6.45 19.10
C ARG A 97 -4.42 -5.68 17.98
N GLY A 98 -3.55 -4.72 18.29
CA GLY A 98 -2.77 -4.00 17.27
C GLY A 98 -1.88 -4.92 16.43
N GLU A 99 -1.29 -5.94 17.06
CA GLU A 99 -0.45 -6.94 16.38
C GLU A 99 -1.29 -7.89 15.51
N GLU A 100 -2.43 -8.34 16.04
CA GLU A 100 -3.40 -9.17 15.31
C GLU A 100 -3.96 -8.44 14.08
N TYR A 101 -4.31 -7.16 14.21
CA TYR A 101 -4.80 -6.35 13.10
C TYR A 101 -3.73 -6.13 12.03
N ALA A 102 -2.48 -5.82 12.42
CA ALA A 102 -1.38 -5.69 11.46
C ALA A 102 -1.17 -6.99 10.67
N ALA A 103 -1.20 -8.14 11.34
CA ALA A 103 -1.09 -9.45 10.68
C ALA A 103 -2.26 -9.73 9.74
N ALA A 104 -3.50 -9.49 10.19
CA ALA A 104 -4.70 -9.68 9.39
C ALA A 104 -4.72 -8.78 8.14
N ILE A 105 -4.30 -7.51 8.29
CA ILE A 105 -4.18 -6.57 7.17
C ILE A 105 -3.14 -7.09 6.17
N ARG A 106 -1.94 -7.50 6.61
CA ARG A 106 -0.92 -8.05 5.71
C ARG A 106 -1.38 -9.34 5.01
N ALA A 107 -2.22 -10.15 5.64
CA ALA A 107 -2.79 -11.34 5.00
C ALA A 107 -3.67 -10.99 3.78
N LEU A 108 -4.24 -9.78 3.72
CA LEU A 108 -5.01 -9.31 2.57
C LEU A 108 -4.21 -9.23 1.26
N LYS A 109 -2.87 -9.21 1.31
CA LYS A 109 -2.02 -9.32 0.10
C LYS A 109 -2.26 -10.62 -0.66
N THR A 110 -2.65 -11.67 0.06
CA THR A 110 -2.94 -13.00 -0.51
C THR A 110 -4.42 -13.25 -0.78
N ALA A 111 -5.30 -12.32 -0.37
CA ALA A 111 -6.73 -12.47 -0.56
C ALA A 111 -7.09 -12.32 -2.05
N PRO A 112 -7.93 -13.23 -2.60
CA PRO A 112 -8.41 -13.09 -3.97
C PRO A 112 -9.18 -11.77 -4.12
N THR A 113 -8.84 -11.00 -5.15
CA THR A 113 -9.57 -9.78 -5.50
C THR A 113 -10.77 -10.14 -6.37
N SER A 114 -11.85 -9.37 -6.24
CA SER A 114 -13.11 -9.53 -6.99
C SER A 114 -12.93 -9.63 -8.53
N ASP A 115 -11.80 -9.19 -9.07
CA ASP A 115 -11.45 -9.30 -10.49
C ASP A 115 -11.10 -10.74 -10.92
N GLN A 116 -10.89 -11.65 -9.97
CA GLN A 116 -10.75 -13.08 -10.21
C GLN A 116 -12.11 -13.74 -9.96
N GLY A 117 -12.98 -13.66 -10.96
CA GLY A 117 -14.34 -14.21 -10.89
C GLY A 117 -14.38 -15.63 -10.33
N GLU A 118 -15.32 -15.86 -9.43
CA GLU A 118 -15.68 -17.19 -8.96
C GLU A 118 -15.95 -18.07 -10.18
N LYS A 119 -15.10 -19.08 -10.41
CA LYS A 119 -15.44 -20.18 -11.29
C LYS A 119 -16.49 -21.02 -10.57
N SER A 120 -17.75 -20.66 -10.76
CA SER A 120 -18.91 -21.52 -10.52
C SER A 120 -19.29 -22.18 -11.84
#